data_AF-L0DGF4-F1
#
_entry.id   AF-L0DGF4-F1
#
_cell.length_a   1.000
_cell.length_b   1.000
_cell.length_c   1.000
_cell.angle_alpha   90.00
_cell.angle_beta   90.00
_cell.angle_gamma   90.00
#
_symmetry.space_group_name_H-M   'P 1'
#
loop_
_entity.id
_entity.type
_entity.pdbx_description
1 polymer ?
#
loop_
_entity_poly.entity_id
_entity_poly.type
_entity_poly.pdbx_seq_one_letter_code
_entity_poly.pdbx_strand_id
1 'polypeptide(L)'
;MTDDPETRTLRVHLIAGGPTPATTPVINRPYAVPGLIEDAPIFRVRVLLSMAPKSVAVASPNSTATLDGKTVTAVVSDIHDVVVIRY
;
A
#
# COMPACT_ATOMS: atom_id res chain seq x y z
N MET A 1 8.43 -0.66 4.75
CA MET A 1 9.09 0.43 4.00
C MET A 1 10.55 0.09 3.87
N THR A 2 11.17 0.43 2.75
CA THR A 2 12.57 0.12 2.46
C THR A 2 13.25 1.36 1.87
N ASP A 3 14.38 1.76 2.42
CA ASP A 3 15.17 2.91 1.94
C ASP A 3 16.45 2.41 1.26
N ASP A 4 16.79 3.04 0.15
CA ASP A 4 18.02 2.82 -0.60
C ASP A 4 18.76 4.17 -0.69
N PRO A 5 19.74 4.42 0.19
CA PRO A 5 20.41 5.71 0.29
C PRO A 5 21.37 5.98 -0.88
N GLU A 6 21.87 4.94 -1.55
CA GLU A 6 22.75 5.11 -2.72
C GLU A 6 21.98 5.72 -3.89
N THR A 7 20.76 5.23 -4.13
CA THR A 7 19.91 5.74 -5.20
C THR A 7 18.93 6.83 -4.75
N ARG A 8 18.91 7.14 -3.45
CA ARG A 8 17.94 8.04 -2.77
C ARG A 8 16.50 7.67 -3.08
N THR A 9 16.19 6.39 -2.89
CA THR A 9 14.88 5.81 -3.22
C THR A 9 14.21 5.20 -2.01
N LEU A 10 13.07 5.75 -1.60
CA LEU A 10 12.19 5.19 -0.59
C LEU A 10 11.08 4.36 -1.27
N ARG A 11 10.92 3.11 -0.85
CA ARG A 11 9.87 2.19 -1.31
C ARG A 11 8.83 1.98 -0.21
N VAL A 12 7.60 2.39 -0.50
CA VAL A 12 6.45 2.21 0.38
C VAL A 12 5.65 1.02 -0.11
N HIS A 13 5.78 -0.11 0.59
CA HIS A 13 5.05 -1.34 0.30
C HIS A 13 3.66 -1.27 0.94
N LEU A 14 2.64 -1.46 0.12
CA LEU A 14 1.24 -1.41 0.50
C LEU A 14 0.66 -2.80 0.32
N ILE A 15 0.08 -3.37 1.38
CA ILE A 15 -0.49 -4.71 1.38
C ILE A 15 -1.91 -4.61 1.90
N ALA A 16 -2.89 -4.99 1.08
CA ALA A 16 -4.26 -5.14 1.50
C ALA A 16 -4.35 -6.34 2.46
N GLY A 17 -4.82 -6.08 3.67
CA GLY A 17 -5.16 -7.10 4.64
C GLY A 17 -6.65 -7.10 4.90
N GLY A 18 -7.32 -8.24 4.64
CA GLY A 18 -8.66 -8.49 5.13
C GLY A 18 -8.59 -9.08 6.54
N PRO A 19 -9.13 -8.43 7.59
CA PRO A 19 -9.29 -9.12 8.86
C PRO A 19 -10.27 -10.29 8.66
N THR A 20 -9.89 -11.48 9.13
CA THR A 20 -10.83 -12.62 9.22
C THR A 20 -12.09 -12.18 10.00
N PRO A 21 -13.29 -12.66 9.65
CA PRO A 21 -14.55 -12.07 10.14
C PRO A 21 -14.57 -11.82 11.65
N ALA A 22 -15.00 -10.62 12.04
CA ALA A 22 -14.95 -10.13 13.43
C ALA A 22 -16.08 -10.66 14.34
N THR A 23 -16.87 -11.65 13.91
CA THR A 23 -18.16 -11.97 14.55
C THR A 23 -18.19 -13.23 15.41
N THR A 24 -17.06 -13.83 15.80
CA THR A 24 -17.05 -14.96 16.74
C THR A 24 -15.86 -14.92 17.71
N PRO A 25 -16.07 -15.30 18.99
CA PRO A 25 -15.07 -15.19 20.05
C PRO A 25 -13.83 -16.06 19.79
N VAL A 26 -12.70 -15.66 20.38
CA VAL A 26 -11.35 -16.22 20.14
C VAL A 26 -11.22 -17.71 20.50
N ILE A 27 -12.07 -18.22 21.39
CA ILE A 27 -12.03 -19.60 21.89
C ILE A 27 -12.73 -20.55 20.91
N ASN A 28 -12.06 -21.66 20.54
CA ASN A 28 -12.55 -22.68 19.60
C ASN A 28 -12.77 -22.21 18.14
N ARG A 29 -11.97 -21.25 17.67
CA ARG A 29 -11.96 -20.84 16.25
C ARG A 29 -11.44 -22.01 15.37
N PRO A 30 -12.22 -22.51 14.39
CA PRO A 30 -11.66 -23.34 13.31
C PRO A 30 -10.59 -22.54 12.56
N TYR A 31 -9.52 -23.18 12.09
CA TYR A 31 -8.54 -22.54 11.20
C TYR A 31 -9.24 -22.13 9.89
N ALA A 32 -9.88 -20.96 9.91
CA ALA A 32 -10.58 -20.42 8.76
C ALA A 32 -9.52 -19.90 7.80
N VAL A 33 -9.45 -20.51 6.62
CA VAL A 33 -8.71 -19.96 5.50
C VAL A 33 -9.28 -18.57 5.23
N PRO A 34 -8.45 -17.52 5.07
CA PRO A 34 -8.91 -16.22 4.64
C PRO A 34 -9.84 -16.38 3.43
N GLY A 35 -10.97 -15.66 3.43
CA GLY A 35 -11.88 -15.71 2.29
C GLY A 35 -11.14 -15.38 1.00
N LEU A 36 -11.50 -16.08 -0.08
CA LEU A 36 -10.95 -15.77 -1.40
C LEU A 36 -11.34 -14.34 -1.77
N ILE A 37 -10.36 -13.58 -2.27
CA ILE A 37 -10.59 -12.26 -2.84
C ILE A 37 -10.95 -12.50 -4.30
N GLU A 38 -12.23 -12.32 -4.64
CA GLU A 38 -12.73 -12.54 -6.00
C GLU A 38 -12.34 -11.39 -6.95
N ASP A 39 -12.35 -10.15 -6.45
CA ASP A 39 -11.95 -8.95 -7.17
C ASP A 39 -10.80 -8.20 -6.46
N ALA A 40 -9.92 -7.56 -7.23
CA ALA A 40 -8.82 -6.78 -6.67
C ALA A 40 -9.36 -5.61 -5.80
N PRO A 41 -8.91 -5.49 -4.54
CA PRO A 41 -9.38 -4.42 -3.67
C PRO A 41 -8.84 -3.07 -4.13
N ILE A 42 -9.64 -2.02 -3.95
CA ILE A 42 -9.23 -0.64 -4.22
C ILE A 42 -9.12 0.12 -2.91
N PHE A 43 -7.95 0.70 -2.65
CA PHE A 43 -7.72 1.52 -1.46
C PHE A 43 -6.95 2.80 -1.78
N ARG A 44 -7.23 3.85 -1.00
CA ARG A 44 -6.58 5.15 -1.14
C ARG A 44 -5.58 5.37 -0.01
N VAL A 45 -4.35 5.72 -0.36
CA VAL A 45 -3.25 5.94 0.58
C VAL A 45 -2.75 7.37 0.48
N ARG A 46 -2.41 7.95 1.63
CA ARG A 46 -1.73 9.24 1.72
C ARG A 46 -0.41 9.07 2.46
N VAL A 47 0.69 9.39 1.81
CA VAL A 47 2.04 9.41 2.39
C VAL A 47 2.47 10.86 2.55
N LEU A 48 2.75 11.28 3.78
CA LEU A 48 3.28 12.60 4.09
C LEU A 48 4.80 12.49 4.30
N LEU A 49 5.56 13.29 3.56
CA LEU A 49 7.01 13.32 3.62
C LEU A 49 7.50 14.57 4.36
N SER A 50 8.69 14.50 4.97
CA SER A 50 9.33 15.64 5.64
C SER A 50 9.77 16.72 4.66
N MET A 51 10.12 16.32 3.43
CA MET A 51 10.52 17.19 2.33
C MET A 51 9.81 16.82 1.02
N ALA A 52 9.82 17.72 0.05
CA ALA A 52 9.22 17.46 -1.25
C ALA A 52 10.09 16.45 -2.01
N PRO A 53 9.52 15.33 -2.51
CA PRO A 53 10.26 14.37 -3.32
C PRO A 53 10.52 14.92 -4.72
N LYS A 54 11.55 14.40 -5.39
CA LYS A 54 11.86 14.72 -6.78
C LYS A 54 10.87 14.08 -7.75
N SER A 55 10.51 12.82 -7.48
CA SER A 55 9.54 12.11 -8.29
C SER A 55 8.86 10.99 -7.52
N VAL A 56 7.71 10.57 -8.03
CA VAL A 56 6.89 9.48 -7.50
C VAL A 56 6.45 8.60 -8.66
N ALA A 57 6.49 7.29 -8.45
CA ALA A 57 5.93 6.30 -9.34
C ALA A 57 5.22 5.20 -8.54
N VAL A 58 4.34 4.47 -9.19
CA VAL A 58 3.76 3.21 -8.69
C VAL A 58 4.30 2.07 -9.53
N ALA A 59 4.49 0.90 -8.90
CA ALA A 59 5.00 -0.27 -9.59
C ALA A 59 3.92 -0.96 -10.43
N SER A 60 2.67 -0.99 -9.93
CA SER A 60 1.53 -1.56 -10.66
C SER A 60 0.99 -0.61 -11.74
N PRO A 61 0.68 -1.12 -12.95
CA PRO A 61 0.02 -0.33 -14.00
C PRO A 61 -1.45 -0.01 -13.68
N ASN A 62 -2.07 -0.74 -12.74
CA ASN A 62 -3.47 -0.56 -12.35
C ASN A 62 -3.66 0.47 -11.22
N SER A 63 -2.54 0.96 -10.68
CA SER A 63 -2.52 1.95 -9.61
C SER A 63 -2.16 3.31 -10.17
N THR A 64 -2.50 4.35 -9.41
CA THR A 64 -2.13 5.72 -9.75
C THR A 64 -1.58 6.44 -8.53
N ALA A 65 -0.66 7.38 -8.74
CA ALA A 65 -0.17 8.27 -7.71
C ALA A 65 -0.13 9.71 -8.20
N THR A 66 -0.41 10.62 -7.28
CA THR A 66 -0.36 12.07 -7.49
C THR A 66 0.54 12.68 -6.41
N LEU A 67 1.31 13.68 -6.79
CA LEU A 67 2.20 14.41 -5.91
C LEU A 67 1.68 15.85 -5.73
N ASP A 68 1.45 16.24 -4.49
CA ASP A 68 1.09 17.59 -4.09
C ASP A 68 2.04 18.08 -2.99
N GLY A 69 3.05 18.86 -3.40
CA GLY A 69 4.11 19.35 -2.53
C GLY A 69 4.89 18.22 -1.84
N LYS A 70 4.57 17.95 -0.57
CA LYS A 70 5.17 16.88 0.25
C LYS A 70 4.25 15.68 0.48
N THR A 71 3.06 15.70 -0.13
CA THR A 71 2.05 14.67 0.03
C THR A 71 1.98 13.83 -1.23
N VAL A 72 2.12 12.52 -1.09
CA VAL A 72 1.82 11.55 -2.15
C VAL A 72 0.45 10.95 -1.88
N THR A 73 -0.46 11.04 -2.83
CA THR A 73 -1.75 10.35 -2.77
C THR A 73 -1.78 9.26 -3.82
N ALA A 74 -1.95 8.00 -3.41
CA ALA A 74 -2.04 6.86 -4.31
C ALA A 74 -3.43 6.20 -4.24
N VAL A 75 -3.91 5.73 -5.38
CA VAL A 75 -5.03 4.79 -5.47
C VAL A 75 -4.42 3.46 -5.91
N VAL A 76 -4.51 2.46 -5.04
CA VAL A 76 -4.00 1.12 -5.30
C VAL A 76 -5.17 0.21 -5.61
N SER A 77 -5.03 -0.56 -6.69
CA SER A 77 -6.07 -1.44 -7.23
C SER A 77 -5.59 -2.90 -7.26
N ASP A 78 -4.91 -3.35 -6.21
CA ASP A 78 -4.34 -4.69 -6.09
C ASP A 78 -4.12 -5.05 -4.61
N ILE A 79 -3.89 -6.33 -4.31
CA ILE A 79 -3.58 -6.81 -2.95
C ILE A 79 -2.20 -6.31 -2.49
N HIS A 80 -1.28 -6.07 -3.42
CA HIS A 80 0.02 -5.49 -3.11
C HIS A 80 0.47 -4.51 -4.18
N ASP A 81 1.02 -3.38 -3.76
CA ASP A 81 1.67 -2.43 -4.65
C ASP A 81 2.79 -1.68 -3.93
N VAL A 82 3.67 -1.07 -4.71
CA VAL A 82 4.83 -0.32 -4.22
C VAL A 82 4.79 1.09 -4.80
N VAL A 83 4.73 2.08 -3.90
CA VAL A 83 4.99 3.47 -4.26
C VAL A 83 6.50 3.71 -4.14
N VAL A 84 7.11 4.10 -5.25
CA VAL A 84 8.54 4.41 -5.37
C VAL A 84 8.72 5.92 -5.33
N ILE A 85 9.44 6.42 -4.34
CA ILE A 85 9.64 7.84 -4.07
C ILE A 85 11.13 8.15 -4.18
N ARG A 86 11.50 9.08 -5.05
CA ARG A 86 12.88 9.56 -5.18
C ARG A 86 13.04 10.90 -4.46
N TYR A 87 14.07 11.03 -3.61
CA TYR A 87 14.33 12.24 -2.82
C TYR A 87 15.69 12.89 -3.13
#